data_AF-A0A962KB80-F1
#
_entry.id   AF-A0A962KB80-F1
#
_cell.length_a   1.000
_cell.length_b   1.000
_cell.length_c   1.000
_cell.angle_alpha   90.00
_cell.angle_beta   90.00
_cell.angle_gamma   90.00
#
_symmetry.space_group_name_H-M   'P 1'
#
loop_
_entity.id
_entity.type
_entity.pdbx_description
1 polymer ?
#
loop_
_entity_poly.entity_id
_entity_poly.type
_entity_poly.pdbx_seq_one_letter_code
_entity_poly.pdbx_strand_id
1 'polypeptide(L)'
;HIADEVAKQPNVFVHRDYHSRNLMIVDSHTLGVIDFQDAVTGAITYDLVSLLRDAYVEWPQARVVAWVEDFRQLLQQHGQIAQVDAAQFLQWFDYMGAQRHLKVVGIFARLSLRDGKHGYLNDIPLVFKYLLNELKDYAPLQPLYQWLCERIVPVYLIKNPTATAMLEAHSV
;
A
#
# COMPACT_ATOMS: atom_id res chain seq x y z
N HIS A 1 -2.22 1.84 17.07
CA HIS A 1 -2.78 0.69 16.33
C HIS A 1 -2.00 0.36 15.07
N ILE A 2 -2.02 1.19 14.00
CA ILE A 2 -1.33 0.84 12.75
C ILE A 2 0.18 0.63 12.94
N ALA A 3 0.86 1.61 13.56
CA ALA A 3 2.30 1.52 13.80
C ALA A 3 2.67 0.33 14.70
N ASP A 4 1.84 0.01 15.70
CA ASP A 4 2.08 -1.09 16.63
C ASP A 4 1.98 -2.45 15.92
N GLU A 5 0.97 -2.65 15.05
CA GLU A 5 0.87 -3.89 14.27
C GLU A 5 2.00 -4.04 13.25
N VAL A 6 2.40 -2.94 12.59
CA VAL A 6 3.55 -2.95 11.68
C VAL A 6 4.84 -3.31 12.43
N ALA A 7 5.03 -2.79 13.65
CA ALA A 7 6.21 -3.06 14.46
C ALA A 7 6.30 -4.49 15.01
N LYS A 8 5.20 -5.26 15.00
CA LYS A 8 5.21 -6.69 15.39
C LYS A 8 5.74 -7.60 14.29
N GLN A 9 5.81 -7.12 13.05
CA GLN A 9 6.28 -7.92 11.93
C GLN A 9 7.79 -8.17 12.03
N PRO A 10 8.29 -9.31 11.53
CA PRO A 10 9.72 -9.53 11.39
C PRO A 10 10.38 -8.41 10.58
N ASN A 11 11.57 -7.99 11.03
CA ASN A 11 12.35 -6.96 10.37
C ASN A 11 13.32 -7.58 9.36
N VAL A 12 13.31 -7.05 8.15
CA VAL A 12 14.15 -7.47 7.02
C VAL A 12 14.73 -6.25 6.32
N PHE A 13 15.62 -6.49 5.35
CA PHE A 13 16.00 -5.46 4.39
C PHE A 13 14.78 -5.03 3.57
N VAL A 14 14.54 -3.73 3.49
CA VAL A 14 13.43 -3.12 2.76
C VAL A 14 14.01 -2.07 1.81
N HIS A 15 13.74 -2.21 0.51
CA HIS A 15 14.12 -1.26 -0.53
C HIS A 15 13.35 0.06 -0.42
N ARG A 16 12.12 0.03 0.11
CA ARG A 16 11.16 1.13 0.29
C ARG A 16 10.46 1.61 -0.98
N ASP A 17 11.16 1.54 -2.10
CA ASP A 17 10.70 1.98 -3.43
C ASP A 17 10.65 0.81 -4.42
N TYR A 18 10.34 -0.41 -3.92
CA TYR A 18 10.14 -1.61 -4.72
C TYR A 18 8.76 -1.61 -5.40
N HIS A 19 8.61 -0.77 -6.43
CA HIS A 19 7.37 -0.62 -7.20
C HIS A 19 7.64 -0.65 -8.71
N SER A 20 6.60 -0.77 -9.53
CA SER A 20 6.72 -1.05 -10.97
C SER A 20 7.66 -0.11 -11.74
N ARG A 21 7.76 1.17 -11.34
CA ARG A 21 8.65 2.16 -12.00
C ARG A 21 10.15 1.96 -11.74
N ASN A 22 10.51 1.22 -10.70
CA ASN A 22 11.90 0.94 -10.29
C ASN A 22 12.33 -0.49 -10.63
N LEU A 23 11.49 -1.23 -11.35
CA LEU A 23 11.73 -2.60 -11.81
C LEU A 23 11.88 -2.60 -13.33
N MET A 24 13.00 -3.12 -13.83
CA MET A 24 13.31 -3.17 -15.26
C MET A 24 13.56 -4.59 -15.72
N ILE A 25 12.98 -4.97 -16.85
CA ILE A 25 13.35 -6.20 -17.53
C ILE A 25 14.58 -5.88 -18.38
N VAL A 26 15.76 -6.31 -17.92
CA VAL A 26 17.05 -6.00 -18.58
C VAL A 26 17.28 -6.89 -19.80
N ASP A 27 16.89 -8.15 -19.68
CA ASP A 27 16.81 -9.15 -20.75
C ASP A 27 15.64 -10.11 -20.48
N SER A 28 15.48 -11.19 -21.26
CA SER A 28 14.29 -12.06 -21.16
C SER A 28 14.05 -12.69 -19.79
N HIS A 29 15.04 -12.73 -18.90
CA HIS A 29 14.93 -13.38 -17.59
C HIS A 29 15.53 -12.60 -16.41
N THR A 30 16.11 -11.41 -16.64
CA THR A 30 16.78 -10.64 -15.60
C THR A 30 15.97 -9.43 -15.17
N LEU A 31 15.63 -9.40 -13.88
CA LEU A 31 15.02 -8.25 -13.22
C LEU A 31 16.10 -7.32 -12.68
N GLY A 32 16.23 -6.14 -13.28
CA GLY A 32 16.99 -5.01 -12.75
C GLY A 32 16.16 -4.24 -11.74
N VAL A 33 16.79 -3.84 -10.64
CA VAL A 33 16.19 -3.04 -9.58
C VAL A 33 17.05 -1.79 -9.37
N ILE A 34 16.42 -0.62 -9.37
CA ILE A 34 17.10 0.68 -9.19
C ILE A 34 16.51 1.42 -7.98
N ASP A 35 17.17 2.52 -7.56
CA ASP A 35 16.69 3.42 -6.50
C ASP A 35 16.77 2.84 -5.07
N PHE A 36 17.77 1.99 -4.81
CA PHE A 36 17.96 1.29 -3.53
C PHE A 36 18.76 2.06 -2.46
N GLN A 37 19.22 3.28 -2.76
CA GLN A 37 20.05 4.08 -1.82
C GLN A 37 19.35 4.44 -0.51
N ASP A 38 18.02 4.35 -0.53
CA ASP A 38 17.11 4.72 0.54
C ASP A 38 16.69 3.51 1.40
N ALA A 39 17.26 2.33 1.14
CA ALA A 39 16.93 1.11 1.82
C ALA A 39 17.18 1.16 3.33
N VAL A 40 16.33 0.46 4.08
CA VAL A 40 16.36 0.42 5.56
C VAL A 40 16.01 -0.97 6.07
N THR A 41 16.13 -1.17 7.37
CA THR A 41 15.48 -2.29 8.04
C THR A 41 14.02 -1.95 8.32
N GLY A 42 13.10 -2.83 7.94
CA GLY A 42 11.66 -2.60 8.15
C GLY A 42 10.83 -3.89 8.08
N ALA A 43 9.51 -3.72 8.18
CA ALA A 43 8.57 -4.83 8.22
C ALA A 43 8.61 -5.69 6.94
N ILE A 44 8.52 -7.01 7.10
CA ILE A 44 8.64 -7.99 6.02
C ILE A 44 7.64 -7.83 4.86
N THR A 45 6.49 -7.21 5.12
CA THR A 45 5.48 -6.96 4.08
C THR A 45 5.67 -5.65 3.32
N TYR A 46 6.64 -4.80 3.69
CA TYR A 46 6.75 -3.43 3.15
C TYR A 46 6.92 -3.39 1.63
N ASP A 47 7.92 -4.10 1.10
CA ASP A 47 8.18 -4.12 -0.34
C ASP A 47 7.11 -4.91 -1.11
N LEU A 48 6.49 -5.91 -0.49
CA LEU A 48 5.36 -6.64 -1.08
C LEU A 48 4.15 -5.69 -1.28
N VAL A 49 3.83 -4.87 -0.28
CA VAL A 49 2.77 -3.84 -0.39
C VAL A 49 3.14 -2.84 -1.48
N SER A 50 4.38 -2.36 -1.49
CA SER A 50 4.87 -1.41 -2.51
C SER A 50 4.67 -1.93 -3.95
N LEU A 51 4.79 -3.24 -4.14
CA LEU A 51 4.61 -3.88 -5.44
C LEU A 51 3.14 -4.18 -5.79
N LEU A 52 2.40 -4.77 -4.84
CA LEU A 52 1.05 -5.29 -5.10
C LEU A 52 -0.06 -4.26 -4.90
N ARG A 53 0.24 -3.15 -4.21
CA ARG A 53 -0.61 -1.97 -4.03
C ARG A 53 0.09 -0.72 -4.56
N ASP A 54 0.68 -0.84 -5.74
CA ASP A 54 1.35 0.25 -6.40
C ASP A 54 0.36 1.39 -6.73
N ALA A 55 0.77 2.64 -6.52
CA ALA A 55 -0.05 3.82 -6.79
C ALA A 55 -0.36 4.00 -8.29
N TYR A 56 0.33 3.26 -9.17
CA TYR A 56 0.23 3.40 -10.63
C TYR A 56 -0.48 2.23 -11.33
N VAL A 57 -0.67 1.10 -10.66
CA VAL A 57 -1.21 -0.13 -11.27
C VAL A 57 -2.17 -0.81 -10.32
N GLU A 58 -3.42 -0.97 -10.76
CA GLU A 58 -4.42 -1.72 -10.01
C GLU A 58 -4.53 -3.18 -10.46
N TRP A 59 -4.28 -4.11 -9.53
CA TRP A 59 -4.48 -5.54 -9.72
C TRP A 59 -5.84 -6.02 -9.18
N PRO A 60 -6.47 -7.05 -9.79
CA PRO A 60 -7.66 -7.68 -9.23
C PRO A 60 -7.42 -8.20 -7.80
N GLN A 61 -8.34 -7.92 -6.88
CA GLN A 61 -8.18 -8.25 -5.46
C GLN A 61 -7.89 -9.74 -5.22
N ALA A 62 -8.62 -10.64 -5.89
CA ALA A 62 -8.41 -12.09 -5.76
C ALA A 62 -6.98 -12.51 -6.13
N ARG A 63 -6.38 -11.85 -7.12
CA ARG A 63 -4.99 -12.11 -7.54
C ARG A 63 -3.98 -11.62 -6.52
N VAL A 64 -4.22 -10.44 -5.92
CA VAL A 64 -3.36 -9.92 -4.85
C VAL A 64 -3.41 -10.83 -3.63
N VAL A 65 -4.58 -11.29 -3.21
CA VAL A 65 -4.71 -12.22 -2.07
C VAL A 65 -3.95 -13.52 -2.35
N ALA A 66 -4.05 -14.07 -3.57
CA ALA A 66 -3.31 -15.27 -3.95
C ALA A 66 -1.78 -15.05 -3.88
N TRP A 67 -1.27 -13.94 -4.43
CA TRP A 67 0.17 -13.64 -4.38
C TRP A 67 0.70 -13.35 -2.98
N VAL A 68 -0.10 -12.73 -2.11
CA VAL A 68 0.25 -12.55 -0.69
C VAL A 68 0.40 -13.91 0.00
N GLU A 69 -0.51 -14.85 -0.29
CA GLU A 69 -0.43 -16.22 0.21
C GLU A 69 0.77 -16.99 -0.34
N ASP A 70 1.03 -16.91 -1.65
CA ASP A 70 2.21 -17.53 -2.28
C ASP A 70 3.50 -17.02 -1.62
N PHE A 71 3.60 -15.70 -1.40
CA PHE A 71 4.75 -15.10 -0.73
C PHE A 71 4.89 -15.59 0.71
N ARG A 72 3.80 -15.65 1.49
CA ARG A 72 3.81 -16.21 2.86
C ARG A 72 4.33 -17.64 2.87
N GLN A 73 3.85 -18.49 1.96
CA GLN A 73 4.29 -19.88 1.85
C GLN A 73 5.77 -19.99 1.51
N LEU A 74 6.26 -19.18 0.56
CA LEU A 74 7.69 -19.13 0.21
C LEU A 74 8.56 -18.72 1.40
N LEU A 75 8.15 -17.69 2.14
CA LEU A 75 8.87 -17.26 3.35
C LEU A 75 8.95 -18.38 4.40
N GLN A 76 7.86 -19.15 4.59
CA GLN A 76 7.83 -20.27 5.52
C GLN A 76 8.68 -21.45 5.06
N GLN A 77 8.60 -21.81 3.78
CA GLN A 77 9.40 -22.88 3.19
C GLN A 77 10.90 -22.59 3.30
N HIS A 78 11.29 -21.32 3.20
CA HIS A 78 12.68 -20.87 3.32
C HIS A 78 13.09 -20.57 4.77
N GLY A 79 12.22 -20.79 5.75
CA GLY A 79 12.50 -20.55 7.17
C GLY A 79 12.73 -19.07 7.54
N GLN A 80 12.24 -18.13 6.71
CA GLN A 80 12.41 -16.69 6.93
C GLN A 80 11.40 -16.12 7.93
N ILE A 81 10.28 -16.81 8.15
CA ILE A 81 9.30 -16.48 9.19
C ILE A 81 8.86 -17.72 9.96
N ALA A 82 8.38 -17.50 11.18
CA ALA A 82 7.71 -18.54 11.96
C ALA A 82 6.38 -18.98 11.30
N GLN A 83 5.73 -19.99 11.89
CA GLN A 83 4.39 -20.37 11.48
C GLN A 83 3.40 -19.23 11.80
N VAL A 84 3.00 -18.52 10.76
CA VAL A 84 2.00 -17.45 10.71
C VAL A 84 0.94 -17.92 9.72
N ASP A 85 -0.33 -17.92 10.13
CA ASP A 85 -1.41 -18.33 9.23
C ASP A 85 -1.70 -17.27 8.14
N ALA A 86 -2.48 -17.66 7.13
CA ALA A 86 -2.82 -16.80 6.00
C ALA A 86 -3.56 -15.52 6.42
N ALA A 87 -4.46 -15.61 7.41
CA ALA A 87 -5.24 -14.47 7.87
C ALA A 87 -4.36 -13.43 8.58
N GLN A 88 -3.45 -13.88 9.44
CA GLN A 88 -2.52 -13.00 10.16
C GLN A 88 -1.53 -12.33 9.21
N PHE A 89 -1.03 -13.04 8.20
CA PHE A 89 -0.12 -12.45 7.22
C PHE A 89 -0.83 -11.45 6.29
N LEU A 90 -2.07 -11.75 5.88
CA LEU A 90 -2.89 -10.80 5.13
C LEU A 90 -3.19 -9.54 5.97
N GLN A 91 -3.45 -9.71 7.27
CA GLN A 91 -3.58 -8.57 8.18
C GLN A 91 -2.29 -7.74 8.25
N TRP A 92 -1.12 -8.37 8.33
CA TRP A 92 0.17 -7.66 8.27
C TRP A 92 0.33 -6.84 6.99
N PHE A 93 -0.05 -7.44 5.86
CA PHE A 93 -0.05 -6.80 4.56
C PHE A 93 -0.98 -5.59 4.52
N ASP A 94 -2.23 -5.71 4.97
CA ASP A 94 -3.21 -4.62 4.95
C ASP A 94 -2.81 -3.48 5.90
N TYR A 95 -2.32 -3.77 7.10
CA TYR A 95 -1.86 -2.75 8.05
C TYR A 95 -0.63 -2.00 7.52
N MET A 96 0.27 -2.70 6.83
CA MET A 96 1.41 -2.09 6.18
C MET A 96 0.97 -1.23 4.98
N GLY A 97 -0.02 -1.70 4.21
CA GLY A 97 -0.75 -0.92 3.21
C GLY A 97 -1.28 0.38 3.77
N ALA A 98 -2.08 0.32 4.84
CA ALA A 98 -2.70 1.49 5.45
C ALA A 98 -1.64 2.51 5.91
N GLN A 99 -0.56 2.04 6.53
CA GLN A 99 0.56 2.89 6.93
C GLN A 99 1.21 3.60 5.72
N ARG A 100 1.49 2.83 4.65
CA ARG A 100 2.17 3.33 3.46
C ARG A 100 1.28 4.31 2.69
N HIS A 101 0.04 3.96 2.41
CA HIS A 101 -0.86 4.80 1.64
C HIS A 101 -1.23 6.08 2.37
N LEU A 102 -1.40 6.05 3.70
CA LEU A 102 -1.59 7.27 4.48
C LEU A 102 -0.40 8.23 4.31
N LYS A 103 0.83 7.71 4.33
CA LYS A 103 2.05 8.48 4.06
C LYS A 103 2.07 9.01 2.61
N VAL A 104 1.74 8.17 1.62
CA VAL A 104 1.77 8.54 0.19
C VAL A 104 0.77 9.64 -0.14
N VAL A 105 -0.47 9.57 0.37
CA VAL A 105 -1.47 10.66 0.19
C VAL A 105 -0.91 11.99 0.68
N GLY A 106 -0.29 12.01 1.87
CA GLY A 106 0.35 13.21 2.42
C GLY A 106 1.53 13.71 1.58
N ILE A 107 2.37 12.80 1.07
CA ILE A 107 3.51 13.16 0.21
C ILE A 107 3.04 13.76 -1.11
N PHE A 108 2.06 13.16 -1.78
CA PHE A 108 1.54 13.65 -3.07
C PHE A 108 0.86 15.01 -2.91
N ALA A 109 0.04 15.18 -1.87
CA ALA A 109 -0.55 16.47 -1.55
C ALA A 109 0.53 17.54 -1.31
N ARG A 110 1.56 17.22 -0.51
CA ARG A 110 2.68 18.14 -0.23
C ARG A 110 3.47 18.49 -1.50
N LEU A 111 3.79 17.51 -2.34
CA LEU A 111 4.53 17.73 -3.60
C LEU A 111 3.76 18.66 -4.54
N SER A 112 2.43 18.54 -4.59
CA SER A 112 1.60 19.46 -5.36
C SER A 112 1.59 20.87 -4.76
N LEU A 113 1.35 21.01 -3.45
CA LEU A 113 1.21 22.31 -2.79
C LEU A 113 2.51 23.10 -2.68
N ARG A 114 3.63 22.41 -2.40
CA ARG A 114 4.94 23.05 -2.14
C ARG A 114 5.79 23.15 -3.40
N ASP A 115 5.82 22.08 -4.20
CA ASP A 115 6.77 21.94 -5.31
C ASP A 115 6.11 22.11 -6.69
N GLY A 116 4.80 22.42 -6.74
CA GLY A 116 4.06 22.59 -8.00
C GLY A 116 3.91 21.32 -8.84
N LYS A 117 4.23 20.15 -8.27
CA LYS A 117 4.19 18.86 -8.98
C LYS A 117 2.77 18.29 -9.00
N HIS A 118 1.86 18.98 -9.68
CA HIS A 118 0.44 18.63 -9.73
C HIS A 118 0.14 17.26 -10.35
N GLY A 119 1.07 16.70 -11.14
CA GLY A 119 0.91 15.38 -11.75
C GLY A 119 0.64 14.24 -10.75
N TYR A 120 1.18 14.34 -9.53
CA TYR A 120 0.95 13.35 -8.46
C TYR A 120 -0.51 13.33 -7.95
N LEU A 121 -1.29 14.38 -8.19
CA LEU A 121 -2.71 14.40 -7.81
C LEU A 121 -3.52 13.37 -8.58
N ASN A 122 -3.06 12.96 -9.77
CA ASN A 122 -3.73 11.97 -10.61
C ASN A 122 -3.66 10.56 -10.02
N ASP A 123 -2.66 10.28 -9.17
CA ASP A 123 -2.46 8.96 -8.55
C ASP A 123 -3.19 8.83 -7.20
N ILE A 124 -3.59 9.96 -6.60
CA ILE A 124 -4.29 10.00 -5.30
C ILE A 124 -5.59 9.18 -5.27
N PRO A 125 -6.45 9.14 -6.31
CA PRO A 125 -7.67 8.33 -6.28
C PRO A 125 -7.40 6.85 -5.98
N LEU A 126 -6.39 6.24 -6.64
CA LEU A 126 -6.07 4.83 -6.45
C LEU A 126 -5.48 4.59 -5.06
N VAL A 127 -4.60 5.49 -4.61
CA VAL A 127 -4.02 5.42 -3.25
C VAL A 127 -5.12 5.53 -2.17
N PHE A 128 -6.12 6.41 -2.36
CA PHE A 128 -7.26 6.49 -1.44
C PHE A 128 -8.10 5.21 -1.47
N LYS A 129 -8.38 4.66 -2.65
CA LYS A 129 -9.11 3.40 -2.77
C LYS A 129 -8.40 2.28 -2.00
N TYR A 130 -7.08 2.17 -2.10
CA TYR A 130 -6.33 1.20 -1.30
C TYR A 130 -6.42 1.47 0.19
N LEU A 131 -6.13 2.71 0.62
CA LEU A 131 -6.22 3.09 2.02
C LEU A 131 -7.59 2.75 2.63
N LEU A 132 -8.69 3.08 1.93
CA LEU A 132 -10.04 2.80 2.43
C LEU A 132 -10.30 1.28 2.51
N ASN A 133 -9.87 0.51 1.52
CA ASN A 133 -10.00 -0.95 1.55
C ASN A 133 -9.18 -1.61 2.67
N GLU A 134 -7.99 -1.08 2.98
CA GLU A 134 -7.12 -1.60 4.03
C GLU A 134 -7.65 -1.29 5.44
N LEU A 135 -8.50 -0.27 5.59
CA LEU A 135 -9.07 0.12 6.87
C LEU A 135 -10.44 -0.54 7.14
N LYS A 136 -11.26 -0.73 6.09
CA LYS A 136 -12.70 -1.03 6.23
C LYS A 136 -13.02 -2.32 6.98
N ASP A 137 -12.15 -3.32 6.95
CA ASP A 137 -12.44 -4.65 7.49
C ASP A 137 -11.90 -4.85 8.93
N TYR A 138 -11.20 -3.85 9.48
CA TYR A 138 -10.56 -3.95 10.79
C TYR A 138 -11.23 -3.06 11.82
N ALA A 139 -11.83 -3.67 12.86
CA ALA A 139 -12.52 -2.96 13.93
C ALA A 139 -11.67 -1.85 14.60
N PRO A 140 -10.39 -2.06 14.94
CA PRO A 140 -9.54 -1.00 15.52
C PRO A 140 -9.28 0.19 14.58
N LEU A 141 -9.51 0.03 13.28
CA LEU A 141 -9.24 1.04 12.26
C LEU A 141 -10.51 1.79 11.82
N GLN A 142 -11.69 1.33 12.26
CA GLN A 142 -12.98 1.97 11.93
C GLN A 142 -13.05 3.45 12.25
N PRO A 143 -12.53 3.95 13.39
CA PRO A 143 -12.57 5.39 13.66
C PRO A 143 -11.85 6.23 12.59
N LEU A 144 -10.72 5.72 12.06
CA LEU A 144 -10.00 6.40 10.98
C LEU A 144 -10.73 6.25 9.64
N TYR A 145 -11.24 5.06 9.33
CA TYR A 145 -12.03 4.81 8.12
C TYR A 145 -13.24 5.76 8.03
N GLN A 146 -14.06 5.81 9.08
CA GLN A 146 -15.24 6.66 9.15
C GLN A 146 -14.87 8.14 9.04
N TRP A 147 -13.84 8.58 9.76
CA TRP A 147 -13.37 9.97 9.67
C TRP A 147 -12.94 10.33 8.24
N LEU A 148 -12.22 9.43 7.53
CA LEU A 148 -11.85 9.65 6.13
C LEU A 148 -13.09 9.75 5.23
N CYS A 149 -14.03 8.82 5.34
CA CYS A 149 -15.25 8.79 4.53
C CYS A 149 -16.19 9.97 4.79
N GLU A 150 -16.28 10.45 6.03
CA GLU A 150 -17.21 11.53 6.41
C GLU A 150 -16.60 12.93 6.22
N ARG A 151 -15.29 13.08 6.39
CA ARG A 151 -14.63 14.40 6.47
C ARG A 151 -13.71 14.70 5.31
N ILE A 152 -13.04 13.70 4.75
CA ILE A 152 -11.97 13.90 3.76
C ILE A 152 -12.43 13.55 2.35
N VAL A 153 -12.98 12.35 2.14
CA VAL A 153 -13.43 11.88 0.83
C VAL A 153 -14.44 12.84 0.17
N PRO A 154 -15.47 13.37 0.88
CA PRO A 154 -16.44 14.25 0.25
C PRO A 154 -15.80 15.56 -0.23
N VAL A 155 -14.92 16.14 0.58
CA VAL A 155 -14.18 17.37 0.23
C VAL A 155 -13.22 17.12 -0.94
N TYR A 156 -12.59 15.94 -0.97
CA TYR A 156 -11.72 15.54 -2.07
C TYR A 156 -12.50 15.38 -3.39
N LEU A 157 -13.66 14.72 -3.36
CA LEU A 157 -14.51 14.49 -4.53
C LEU A 157 -15.10 15.78 -5.10
N ILE A 158 -15.44 16.76 -4.25
CA ILE A 158 -15.85 18.10 -4.72
C ILE A 158 -14.76 18.74 -5.58
N LYS A 159 -13.49 18.56 -5.20
CA LYS A 159 -12.34 19.12 -5.93
C LYS A 159 -11.88 18.24 -7.10
N ASN A 160 -12.19 16.94 -7.05
CA ASN A 160 -11.76 15.94 -8.04
C ASN A 160 -12.93 15.04 -8.45
N PRO A 161 -13.95 15.57 -9.16
CA PRO A 161 -15.17 14.80 -9.47
C PRO A 161 -14.94 13.55 -10.31
N THR A 162 -13.83 13.49 -11.06
CA THR A 162 -13.45 12.33 -11.88
C THR A 162 -13.08 11.11 -11.02
N ALA A 163 -12.78 11.29 -9.74
CA ALA A 163 -12.44 10.20 -8.83
C ALA A 163 -13.66 9.48 -8.25
N THR A 164 -14.88 10.01 -8.45
CA THR A 164 -16.11 9.48 -7.85
C THR A 164 -16.31 7.99 -8.13
N ALA A 165 -16.24 7.56 -9.40
CA ALA A 165 -16.44 6.15 -9.77
C ALA A 165 -15.45 5.20 -9.07
N MET A 166 -14.26 5.67 -8.70
CA MET A 166 -13.25 4.86 -8.01
C MET A 166 -13.50 4.77 -6.51
N LEU A 167 -14.12 5.79 -5.90
CA LEU A 167 -14.34 5.90 -4.46
C LEU A 167 -15.81 5.71 -4.05
N GLU A 168 -16.71 5.46 -5.00
CA GLU A 168 -18.15 5.33 -4.79
C GLU A 168 -18.50 4.21 -3.79
N ALA A 169 -17.78 3.08 -3.84
CA ALA A 169 -17.95 1.97 -2.90
C ALA A 169 -17.68 2.34 -1.42
N HIS A 170 -17.07 3.49 -1.17
CA HIS A 170 -16.76 4.01 0.17
C HIS A 170 -17.46 5.34 0.48
N SER A 171 -18.20 5.89 -0.47
CA SER A 171 -18.94 7.15 -0.30
C SER A 171 -20.25 6.82 0.42
N VAL A 172 -20.40 7.35 1.64
CA VAL A 172 -21.63 7.22 2.45
C VAL A 172 -22.65 8.26 2.02
#